data_AF-A0A7S0RFK4-F1
#
_entry.id   AF-A0A7S0RFK4-F1
#
_cell.length_a   1.000
_cell.length_b   1.000
_cell.length_c   1.000
_cell.angle_alpha   90.00
_cell.angle_beta   90.00
_cell.angle_gamma   90.00
#
_symmetry.space_group_name_H-M   'P 1'
#
loop_
_entity.id
_entity.type
_entity.pdbx_description
1 polymer ?
#
loop_
_entity_poly.entity_id
_entity_poly.type
_entity_poly.pdbx_seq_one_letter_code
_entity_poly.pdbx_strand_id
1 'polypeptide(L)'
;CTTTSGSAGGGVTRQMRETLEQLAALASTAKKEGLILRMCRHCSVTEADLQGSKMLRCGGCKQANYCSQACQRADWRAHKAECERSQSSGGDEFDKHDSRAAHGVLEQAMVAGYDDIKAQLVALL
;
A
#
# COMPACT_ATOMS: atom_id res chain seq x y z
N CYS A 1 -56.09 -9.62 -23.25
CA CYS A 1 -55.63 -10.18 -21.96
C CYS A 1 -54.16 -10.57 -22.11
N THR A 2 -53.24 -9.77 -21.59
CA THR A 2 -51.83 -10.18 -21.47
C THR A 2 -51.35 -9.80 -20.08
N THR A 3 -50.83 -10.84 -19.43
CA THR A 3 -50.43 -10.96 -18.04
C THR A 3 -49.30 -10.01 -17.67
N THR A 4 -49.48 -9.24 -16.60
CA THR A 4 -48.41 -8.55 -15.89
C THR A 4 -47.67 -9.54 -15.00
N SER A 5 -46.47 -9.97 -15.42
CA SER A 5 -45.56 -10.75 -14.59
C SER A 5 -44.66 -9.79 -13.82
N GLY A 6 -45.09 -9.42 -12.62
CA GLY A 6 -44.25 -8.72 -11.64
C GLY A 6 -43.16 -9.65 -11.12
N SER A 7 -41.94 -9.50 -11.62
CA SER A 7 -40.75 -10.03 -10.95
C SER A 7 -40.26 -9.00 -9.95
N ALA A 8 -40.50 -9.27 -8.67
CA ALA A 8 -39.84 -8.61 -7.54
C ALA A 8 -38.35 -9.00 -7.53
N GLY A 9 -37.57 -8.40 -8.42
CA GLY A 9 -36.12 -8.44 -8.35
C GLY A 9 -35.68 -7.52 -7.21
N GLY A 10 -35.06 -8.09 -6.17
CA GLY A 10 -34.49 -7.36 -5.05
C GLY A 10 -33.52 -6.31 -5.54
N GLY A 11 -34.02 -5.09 -5.72
CA GLY A 11 -33.25 -3.95 -6.18
C GLY A 11 -32.24 -3.58 -5.10
N VAL A 12 -30.96 -3.65 -5.45
CA VAL A 12 -29.90 -3.00 -4.67
C VAL A 12 -30.35 -1.56 -4.44
N THR A 13 -30.52 -1.19 -3.17
CA THR A 13 -31.04 0.14 -2.81
C THR A 13 -30.12 1.21 -3.38
N ARG A 14 -30.67 2.37 -3.73
CA ARG A 14 -29.88 3.53 -4.21
C ARG A 14 -28.72 3.82 -3.27
N GLN A 15 -28.98 3.76 -1.97
CA GLN A 15 -27.99 3.90 -0.91
C GLN A 15 -26.85 2.88 -1.03
N MET A 16 -27.17 1.60 -1.26
CA MET A 16 -26.17 0.54 -1.38
C MET A 16 -25.29 0.73 -2.63
N ARG A 17 -25.88 1.18 -3.76
CA ARG A 17 -25.11 1.51 -4.97
C ARG A 17 -24.16 2.68 -4.73
N GLU A 18 -24.63 3.74 -4.08
CA GLU A 18 -23.84 4.92 -3.73
C GLU A 18 -22.68 4.53 -2.80
N THR A 19 -22.92 3.69 -1.78
CA THR A 19 -21.86 3.18 -0.89
C THR A 19 -20.81 2.35 -1.66
N LEU A 20 -21.23 1.49 -2.60
CA LEU A 20 -20.31 0.70 -3.41
C LEU A 20 -19.46 1.57 -4.36
N GLU A 21 -20.06 2.61 -4.96
CA GLU A 21 -19.35 3.59 -5.79
C GLU A 21 -18.33 4.39 -4.97
N GLN A 22 -18.70 4.82 -3.76
CA GLN A 22 -17.79 5.53 -2.84
C GLN A 22 -16.62 4.64 -2.40
N LEU A 23 -16.86 3.38 -2.06
CA LEU A 23 -15.80 2.42 -1.70
C LEU A 23 -14.86 2.16 -2.90
N ALA A 24 -15.39 2.07 -4.11
CA ALA A 24 -14.58 1.92 -5.32
C ALA A 24 -13.70 3.14 -5.59
N ALA A 25 -14.20 4.36 -5.32
CA ALA A 25 -13.42 5.59 -5.44
C ALA A 25 -12.26 5.65 -4.43
N LEU A 26 -12.50 5.27 -3.17
CA LEU A 26 -11.47 5.20 -2.12
C LEU A 26 -10.42 4.09 -2.41
N ALA A 27 -10.83 2.95 -2.95
CA ALA A 27 -9.89 1.92 -3.39
C ALA A 27 -9.07 2.38 -4.61
N SER A 28 -9.68 3.20 -5.49
CA SER A 28 -9.01 3.77 -6.66
C SER A 28 -7.95 4.79 -6.28
N THR A 29 -8.16 5.59 -5.23
CA THR A 29 -7.12 6.51 -4.71
C THR A 29 -5.98 5.72 -4.09
N ALA A 30 -6.24 4.70 -3.28
CA ALA A 30 -5.19 3.84 -2.72
C ALA A 30 -4.35 3.12 -3.80
N LYS A 31 -4.98 2.74 -4.92
CA LYS A 31 -4.29 2.13 -6.08
C LYS A 31 -3.49 3.15 -6.90
N LYS A 32 -3.95 4.40 -6.97
CA LYS A 32 -3.30 5.51 -7.69
C LYS A 32 -2.10 6.07 -6.95
N GLU A 33 -2.13 6.04 -5.62
CA GLU A 33 -1.02 6.47 -4.75
C GLU A 33 0.05 5.39 -4.52
N GLY A 34 0.01 4.28 -5.28
CA GLY A 34 1.09 3.31 -5.36
C GLY A 34 1.71 2.99 -3.99
N LEU A 35 0.89 2.47 -3.07
CA LEU A 35 1.28 2.11 -1.71
C LEU A 35 2.29 0.95 -1.70
N ILE A 36 3.49 1.20 -2.21
CA ILE A 36 4.62 0.28 -2.17
C ILE A 36 5.26 0.45 -0.79
N LEU A 37 4.70 -0.25 0.19
CA LEU A 37 5.31 -0.39 1.51
C LEU A 37 6.58 -1.22 1.36
N ARG A 38 7.75 -0.57 1.49
CA ARG A 38 9.03 -1.25 1.50
C ARG A 38 9.32 -1.78 2.90
N MET A 39 9.53 -3.08 2.99
CA MET A 39 9.87 -3.77 4.24
C MET A 39 11.11 -4.64 4.06
N CYS A 40 11.82 -4.86 5.16
CA CYS A 40 12.96 -5.75 5.20
C CYS A 40 12.49 -7.18 4.94
N ARG A 41 13.06 -7.86 3.96
CA ARG A 41 12.71 -9.27 3.68
C ARG A 41 13.05 -10.22 4.82
N HIS A 42 14.05 -9.89 5.64
CA HIS A 42 14.50 -10.76 6.72
C HIS A 42 13.69 -10.59 8.02
N CYS A 43 13.44 -9.35 8.45
CA CYS A 43 12.83 -9.05 9.75
C CYS A 43 11.56 -8.18 9.66
N SER A 44 11.07 -7.92 8.45
CA SER A 44 9.80 -7.23 8.16
C SER A 44 9.69 -5.78 8.66
N VAL A 45 10.74 -5.20 9.25
CA VAL A 45 10.74 -3.76 9.59
C VAL A 45 10.54 -2.92 8.34
N THR A 46 9.74 -1.88 8.46
CA THR A 46 9.37 -0.98 7.38
C THR A 46 10.28 0.24 7.34
N GLU A 47 10.20 1.04 6.28
CA GLU A 47 10.91 2.33 6.23
C GLU A 47 10.49 3.28 7.37
N ALA A 48 9.25 3.21 7.85
CA ALA A 48 8.77 4.02 8.97
C ALA A 48 9.51 3.70 10.29
N ASP A 49 9.98 2.46 10.45
CA ASP A 49 10.70 2.03 11.65
C ASP A 49 12.18 2.48 11.66
N LEU A 50 12.70 3.00 10.54
CA LEU A 50 14.14 3.22 10.34
C LEU A 50 14.71 4.56 10.84
N GLN A 51 13.99 5.34 11.66
CA GLN A 51 14.45 6.65 12.18
C GLN A 51 15.05 7.57 11.08
N GLY A 52 14.48 7.55 9.87
CA GLY A 52 14.95 8.34 8.73
C GLY A 52 16.09 7.70 7.91
N SER A 53 16.57 6.52 8.29
CA SER A 53 17.53 5.74 7.50
C SER A 53 16.84 5.10 6.28
N LYS A 54 17.54 5.06 5.14
CA LYS A 54 17.03 4.42 3.92
C LYS A 54 17.24 2.92 3.97
N MET A 55 16.28 2.17 3.44
CA MET A 55 16.42 0.72 3.28
C MET A 55 17.43 0.38 2.16
N LEU A 56 18.22 -0.66 2.37
CA LEU A 56 19.20 -1.14 1.39
C LEU A 56 18.53 -2.04 0.36
N ARG A 57 18.82 -1.85 -0.93
CA ARG A 57 18.40 -2.76 -2.00
C ARG A 57 19.47 -3.82 -2.25
N CYS A 58 19.05 -5.02 -2.63
CA CYS A 58 19.99 -6.04 -3.10
C CYS A 58 20.73 -5.53 -4.34
N GLY A 59 22.07 -5.53 -4.32
CA GLY A 59 22.88 -5.03 -5.43
C GLY A 59 22.78 -5.87 -6.71
N GLY A 60 22.43 -7.15 -6.60
CA GLY A 60 22.24 -8.05 -7.74
C GLY A 60 20.87 -7.85 -8.39
N CYS A 61 19.80 -8.28 -7.73
CA CYS A 61 18.47 -8.28 -8.32
C CYS A 61 17.70 -6.96 -8.18
N LYS A 62 18.10 -6.05 -7.29
CA LYS A 62 17.39 -4.79 -6.95
C LYS A 62 15.93 -4.92 -6.49
N GLN A 63 15.41 -6.14 -6.32
CA GLN A 63 14.02 -6.40 -5.93
C GLN A 63 13.81 -6.56 -4.43
N ALA A 64 14.79 -7.12 -3.71
CA ALA A 64 14.72 -7.28 -2.25
C ALA A 64 15.25 -6.05 -1.52
N ASN A 65 14.59 -5.68 -0.42
CA ASN A 65 14.99 -4.60 0.47
C ASN A 65 15.38 -5.15 1.87
N TYR A 66 16.34 -4.50 2.52
CA TYR A 66 16.89 -4.89 3.82
C TYR A 66 17.17 -3.66 4.68
N CYS A 67 16.85 -3.71 5.97
CA CYS A 67 17.19 -2.63 6.90
C CYS A 67 18.69 -2.52 7.18
N SER A 68 19.45 -3.58 6.96
CA SER A 68 20.89 -3.63 7.25
C SER A 68 21.60 -4.71 6.42
N GLN A 69 22.92 -4.55 6.31
CA GLN A 69 23.80 -5.57 5.72
C GLN A 69 23.71 -6.91 6.48
N ALA A 70 23.46 -6.88 7.79
CA ALA A 70 23.27 -8.08 8.60
C ALA A 70 22.03 -8.87 8.15
N CYS A 71 20.91 -8.17 7.96
CA CYS A 71 19.67 -8.78 7.46
C CYS A 71 19.82 -9.33 6.03
N GLN A 72 20.55 -8.63 5.15
CA GLN A 72 20.84 -9.12 3.81
C GLN A 72 21.64 -10.43 3.84
N ARG A 73 22.70 -10.50 4.67
CA ARG A 73 23.54 -11.70 4.80
C ARG A 73 22.79 -12.86 5.44
N ALA A 74 21.94 -12.59 6.43
CA ALA A 74 21.13 -13.60 7.09
C ALA A 74 20.10 -14.23 6.12
N ASP A 75 19.50 -13.42 5.25
CA ASP A 75 18.55 -13.87 4.24
C ASP A 75 19.22 -14.51 3.01
N TRP A 76 20.54 -14.33 2.82
CA TRP A 76 21.23 -14.75 1.59
C TRP A 76 20.99 -16.20 1.19
N ARG A 77 20.96 -17.13 2.15
CA ARG A 77 20.71 -18.55 1.87
C ARG A 77 19.34 -18.80 1.23
N ALA A 78 18.31 -18.07 1.66
CA ALA A 78 16.96 -18.17 1.10
C ALA A 78 16.81 -17.32 -0.18
N HIS A 79 17.43 -16.14 -0.20
CA HIS A 79 17.32 -15.19 -1.31
C HIS A 79 18.13 -15.57 -2.54
N LYS A 80 19.29 -16.24 -2.40
CA LYS A 80 20.26 -16.45 -3.49
C LYS A 80 19.64 -16.97 -4.77
N ALA A 81 18.84 -18.04 -4.69
CA ALA A 81 18.23 -18.67 -5.86
C ALA A 81 17.24 -17.72 -6.57
N GLU A 82 16.51 -16.89 -5.81
CA GLU A 82 15.63 -15.85 -6.37
C GLU A 82 16.45 -14.71 -6.98
N CYS A 83 17.51 -14.29 -6.31
CA CYS A 83 18.42 -13.24 -6.76
C CYS A 83 19.04 -13.58 -8.12
N GLU A 84 19.48 -14.83 -8.31
CA GLU A 84 20.08 -15.31 -9.55
C GLU A 84 19.07 -15.34 -10.69
N ARG A 85 17.84 -15.86 -10.46
CA ARG A 85 16.77 -15.86 -11.46
C ARG A 85 16.38 -14.46 -11.92
N SER A 86 16.36 -13.50 -11.00
CA SER A 86 16.01 -12.11 -11.28
C SER A 86 17.11 -11.32 -11.99
N GLN A 87 18.35 -11.82 -12.03
CA GLN A 87 19.44 -11.18 -12.77
C GLN A 87 19.46 -11.57 -14.26
N SER A 88 18.86 -12.71 -14.62
CA SER A 88 18.81 -13.22 -16.00
C SER A 88 17.74 -12.59 -16.88
N SER A 89 16.81 -11.84 -16.30
CA SER A 89 15.80 -11.07 -17.02
C SER A 89 16.17 -9.58 -16.94
N GLY A 90 16.64 -9.01 -18.06
CA GLY A 90 16.84 -7.58 -18.25
C GLY A 90 15.52 -6.82 -18.16
N GLY A 91 14.98 -6.67 -16.95
CA GLY A 91 13.82 -5.86 -16.64
C GLY A 91 14.24 -4.41 -16.46
N ASP A 92 14.61 -3.80 -17.57
CA ASP A 92 14.83 -2.37 -17.70
C ASP A 92 13.48 -1.64 -17.53
N GLU A 93 13.51 -0.50 -16.85
CA GLU A 93 12.43 0.51 -16.75
C GLU A 93 11.13 0.18 -15.98
N PHE A 94 11.19 0.22 -14.64
CA PHE A 94 10.19 1.00 -13.87
C PHE A 94 10.75 1.40 -12.49
N ASP A 95 11.49 2.51 -12.41
CA ASP A 95 11.90 3.09 -11.13
C ASP A 95 12.12 4.61 -11.28
N LYS A 96 11.01 5.37 -11.30
CA LYS A 96 10.99 6.83 -11.11
C LYS A 96 9.82 7.30 -10.24
N HIS A 97 9.47 6.55 -9.20
CA HIS A 97 8.66 7.14 -8.12
C HIS A 97 9.44 7.09 -6.81
N ASP A 98 10.14 8.20 -6.60
CA ASP A 98 10.71 8.63 -5.33
C ASP A 98 9.60 8.63 -4.27
N SER A 99 9.69 7.69 -3.33
CA SER A 99 8.73 7.44 -2.26
C SER A 99 8.62 8.60 -1.25
N ARG A 100 9.26 9.75 -1.51
CA ARG A 100 9.19 10.95 -0.68
C ARG A 100 7.89 11.73 -0.84
N ALA A 101 7.12 11.47 -1.91
CA ALA A 101 5.79 12.04 -2.06
C ALA A 101 4.71 11.26 -1.27
N ALA A 102 4.77 9.92 -1.25
CA ALA A 102 3.72 9.11 -0.62
C ALA A 102 3.80 9.05 0.92
N HIS A 103 5.00 9.17 1.50
CA HIS A 103 5.15 9.10 2.97
C HIS A 103 4.63 10.35 3.70
N GLY A 104 4.66 11.53 3.05
CA GLY A 104 4.14 12.76 3.64
C GLY A 104 2.62 12.84 3.70
N VAL A 105 1.93 12.20 2.74
CA VAL A 105 0.47 12.31 2.61
C VAL A 105 -0.25 11.45 3.64
N LEU A 106 0.27 10.26 3.96
CA LEU A 106 -0.34 9.38 4.97
C LEU A 106 -0.17 9.89 6.39
N GLU A 107 1.00 10.45 6.74
CA GLU A 107 1.21 11.05 8.07
C GLU A 107 0.34 12.30 8.27
N GLN A 108 0.24 13.18 7.27
CA GLN A 108 -0.62 14.36 7.33
C GLN A 108 -2.12 14.01 7.35
N ALA A 109 -2.55 13.01 6.58
CA ALA A 109 -3.95 12.58 6.58
C ALA A 109 -4.35 11.87 7.90
N MET A 110 -3.45 11.09 8.50
CA MET A 110 -3.69 10.48 9.81
C MET A 110 -3.72 11.52 10.94
N VAL A 111 -2.83 12.52 10.92
CA VAL A 111 -2.83 13.61 11.91
C VAL A 111 -4.08 14.49 11.75
N ALA A 112 -4.45 14.86 10.53
CA ALA A 112 -5.66 15.65 10.28
C ALA A 112 -6.95 14.91 10.71
N GLY A 113 -7.02 13.60 10.47
CA GLY A 113 -8.15 12.78 10.94
C GLY A 113 -8.22 12.69 12.47
N TYR A 114 -7.07 12.63 13.14
CA TYR A 114 -6.99 12.59 14.61
C TYR A 114 -7.37 13.93 15.25
N ASP A 115 -6.94 15.06 14.67
CA ASP A 115 -7.29 16.39 15.17
C ASP A 115 -8.78 16.71 14.98
N ASP A 116 -9.41 16.28 13.88
CA ASP A 116 -10.86 16.47 13.65
C ASP A 116 -11.70 15.64 14.63
N ILE A 117 -11.36 14.36 14.82
CA ILE A 117 -12.02 13.48 15.81
C ILE A 117 -11.85 14.03 17.23
N LYS A 118 -10.66 14.56 17.55
CA LYS A 118 -10.37 15.16 18.85
C LYS A 118 -11.14 16.47 19.05
N ALA A 119 -11.27 17.31 18.01
CA ALA A 119 -12.08 18.53 18.06
C ALA A 119 -13.57 18.22 18.26
N GLN A 120 -14.10 17.21 17.59
CA GLN A 120 -15.48 16.75 17.80
C GLN A 120 -15.71 16.22 19.23
N LEU A 121 -14.73 15.51 19.80
CA LEU A 121 -14.81 15.01 21.18
C LEU A 121 -14.74 16.15 22.21
N VAL A 122 -13.90 17.16 21.98
CA VAL A 122 -13.81 18.36 22.85
C VAL A 122 -15.08 19.21 22.77
N ALA A 123 -15.77 19.26 21.63
CA ALA A 123 -17.03 19.98 21.49
C ALA A 123 -18.25 19.28 22.14
N LEU A 124 -18.09 18.02 22.56
CA LEU A 124 -19.11 17.21 23.24
C LEU A 124 -18.91 17.11 24.76
N LEU A 125 -17.87 17.75 25.30
CA LEU A 125 -17.57 17.87 26.74
C LEU A 125 -17.82 19.32 27.21
#